data_AF-A0A8H7ZJZ6-F1
#
_entry.id   AF-A0A8H7ZJZ6-F1
#
_cell.length_a   1.000
_cell.length_b   1.000
_cell.length_c   1.000
_cell.angle_alpha   90.00
_cell.angle_beta   90.00
_cell.angle_gamma   90.00
#
_symmetry.space_group_name_H-M   'P 1'
#
loop_
_entity.id
_entity.type
_entity.pdbx_description
1 polymer ?
#
loop_
_entity_poly.entity_id
_entity_poly.type
_entity_poly.pdbx_seq_one_letter_code
_entity_poly.pdbx_strand_id
1 'polypeptide(L)'
;MSKHSRVRPVYDSDSSDEETNYKPRKESNRSKKSNDTQDDELATISFGTLRDAQSKLQDEEVARQSDSESEGFFEESDSDSGPEETSSNNTHKKRSKHAPAVASSKRPVSRIRDIPGLPSRKSQTLHTDIRFDAAYGKADLTQTRKNYAFLDEYRKQEIQNMEQILKDKKSKLDESEKEEIRLQLQSLKSRMDTLKNRDLEDQVLKEYKKKQYQNVKEGKSSQPYFLKRGDKRKILQKAKYDTMKPKQREKAMERKRKRRLGKEFRQLEFRPRNE
;
A
#
# COMPACT_ATOMS: atom_id res chain seq x y z
N MET A 1 1.69 40.80 -3.95
CA MET A 1 1.79 39.46 -3.33
C MET A 1 3.27 39.14 -3.14
N SER A 2 3.74 39.09 -1.89
CA SER A 2 5.14 38.87 -1.55
C SER A 2 5.56 37.42 -1.79
N LYS A 3 6.61 37.21 -2.60
CA LYS A 3 7.17 35.89 -2.91
C LYS A 3 8.14 35.52 -1.79
N HIS A 4 7.79 34.51 -0.99
CA HIS A 4 8.65 33.99 0.06
C HIS A 4 9.80 33.20 -0.58
N SER A 5 11.05 33.66 -0.40
CA SER A 5 12.27 32.97 -0.83
C SER A 5 12.54 31.78 0.08
N ARG A 6 12.66 30.58 -0.49
CA ARG A 6 13.06 29.38 0.25
C ARG A 6 14.56 29.42 0.52
N VAL A 7 14.93 29.57 1.79
CA VAL A 7 16.33 29.48 2.25
C VAL A 7 16.80 28.03 2.05
N ARG A 8 17.89 27.84 1.30
CA ARG A 8 18.57 26.55 1.18
C ARG A 8 19.66 26.48 2.25
N PRO A 9 19.82 25.36 2.98
CA PRO A 9 20.92 25.21 3.91
C PRO A 9 22.25 25.08 3.15
N VAL A 10 23.25 25.81 3.61
CA VAL A 10 24.65 25.70 3.17
C VAL A 10 25.30 24.61 4.03
N TYR A 11 25.87 23.59 3.39
CA TYR A 11 26.70 22.60 4.07
C TYR A 11 28.16 23.01 3.94
N ASP A 12 28.82 23.13 5.10
CA ASP A 12 30.25 23.32 5.21
C ASP A 12 30.92 21.98 4.89
N SER A 13 31.80 21.94 3.87
CA SER A 13 32.54 20.73 3.52
C SER A 13 33.91 20.78 4.18
N ASP A 14 34.02 20.18 5.36
CA ASP A 14 35.31 19.76 5.88
C ASP A 14 35.15 18.47 6.67
N SER A 15 35.59 17.35 6.09
CA SER A 15 35.77 16.08 6.81
C SER A 15 36.54 15.07 5.94
N SER A 16 37.86 15.14 6.05
CA SER A 16 38.87 14.07 6.06
C SER A 16 38.53 12.72 5.40
N ASP A 17 39.29 12.39 4.37
CA ASP A 17 39.39 11.07 3.75
C ASP A 17 40.03 10.05 4.71
N GLU A 18 39.24 9.06 5.18
CA GLU A 18 39.77 7.80 5.70
C GLU A 18 39.50 6.66 4.70
N GLU A 19 40.57 6.21 4.03
CA GLU A 19 40.58 5.00 3.21
C GLU A 19 40.33 3.75 4.07
N THR A 20 39.19 3.07 3.86
CA THR A 20 38.95 1.75 4.44
C THR A 20 39.11 0.65 3.38
N ASN A 21 40.17 -0.14 3.54
CA ASN A 21 40.57 -1.22 2.65
C ASN A 21 39.71 -2.48 2.90
N TYR A 22 38.74 -2.75 2.01
CA TYR A 22 37.82 -3.88 2.11
C TYR A 22 38.38 -5.11 1.37
N LYS A 23 38.73 -6.18 2.10
CA LYS A 23 39.12 -7.48 1.50
C LYS A 23 37.88 -8.37 1.26
N PRO A 24 37.70 -8.97 0.08
CA PRO A 24 36.58 -9.87 -0.18
C PRO A 24 36.78 -11.21 0.55
N ARG A 25 35.72 -11.68 1.22
CA ARG A 25 35.67 -12.94 1.95
C ARG A 25 35.40 -14.08 0.97
N LYS A 26 36.24 -15.12 0.96
CA LYS A 26 36.03 -16.35 0.17
C LYS A 26 34.78 -17.07 0.67
N GLU A 27 33.81 -17.29 -0.23
CA GLU A 27 32.63 -18.09 0.04
C GLU A 27 33.00 -19.59 0.09
N SER A 28 32.58 -20.24 1.17
CA SER A 28 32.66 -21.68 1.33
C SER A 28 31.51 -22.36 0.57
N ASN A 29 31.86 -23.21 -0.39
CA ASN A 29 30.93 -24.09 -1.11
C ASN A 29 30.13 -24.96 -0.14
N ARG A 30 28.85 -24.65 0.02
CA ARG A 30 27.89 -25.46 0.78
C ARG A 30 27.05 -26.25 -0.23
N SER A 31 27.50 -27.47 -0.50
CA SER A 31 26.79 -28.45 -1.33
C SER A 31 25.37 -28.67 -0.80
N LYS A 32 24.38 -28.14 -1.51
CA LYS A 32 22.95 -28.47 -1.32
C LYS A 32 22.62 -29.59 -2.29
N LYS A 33 22.23 -30.73 -1.72
CA LYS A 33 21.72 -31.90 -2.42
C LYS A 33 20.26 -31.60 -2.81
N SER A 34 19.97 -31.48 -4.10
CA SER A 34 18.60 -31.34 -4.62
C SER A 34 18.45 -32.11 -5.94
N ASN A 35 17.50 -33.03 -5.95
CA ASN A 35 16.78 -33.65 -7.08
C ASN A 35 17.33 -33.39 -8.49
N ASP A 36 18.31 -34.20 -8.87
CA ASP A 36 19.14 -34.09 -10.07
C ASP A 36 18.53 -34.82 -11.30
N THR A 37 17.23 -34.67 -11.54
CA THR A 37 16.58 -35.31 -12.71
C THR A 37 15.71 -34.37 -13.54
N GLN A 38 15.47 -33.13 -13.09
CA GLN A 38 14.70 -32.13 -13.85
C GLN A 38 15.59 -31.04 -14.45
N ASP A 39 16.76 -30.79 -13.85
CA ASP A 39 17.68 -29.74 -14.33
C ASP A 39 18.44 -30.18 -15.59
N ASP A 40 18.69 -31.49 -15.76
CA ASP A 40 19.31 -32.04 -16.97
C ASP A 40 18.40 -31.94 -18.20
N GLU A 41 17.08 -32.12 -18.03
CA GLU A 41 16.12 -31.97 -19.13
C GLU A 41 16.06 -30.52 -19.61
N LEU A 42 16.09 -29.55 -18.68
CA LEU A 42 16.10 -28.12 -19.00
C LEU A 42 17.41 -27.66 -19.68
N ALA A 43 18.53 -28.29 -19.37
CA ALA A 43 19.83 -28.02 -20.00
C ALA A 43 19.91 -28.50 -21.46
N THR A 44 19.08 -29.47 -21.86
CA THR A 44 19.01 -29.97 -23.25
C THR A 44 18.10 -29.15 -24.16
N ILE A 45 17.32 -28.22 -23.60
CA ILE A 45 16.40 -27.37 -24.38
C ILE A 45 17.21 -26.29 -25.10
N SER A 46 17.15 -26.29 -26.42
CA SER A 46 17.79 -25.27 -27.25
C SER A 46 17.18 -23.89 -26.99
N PHE A 47 18.01 -22.86 -27.04
CA PHE A 47 17.56 -21.46 -26.93
C PHE A 47 16.46 -21.11 -27.96
N GLY A 48 16.46 -21.74 -29.13
CA GLY A 48 15.41 -21.59 -30.13
C GLY A 48 14.05 -22.11 -29.66
N THR A 49 14.02 -23.29 -29.01
CA THR A 49 12.78 -23.86 -28.46
C THR A 49 12.20 -23.04 -27.32
N LEU A 50 13.04 -22.37 -26.53
CA LEU A 50 12.59 -21.44 -25.49
C LEU A 50 11.96 -20.18 -26.09
N ARG A 51 12.54 -19.64 -27.18
CA ARG A 51 11.98 -18.48 -27.89
C ARG A 51 10.63 -18.80 -28.54
N ASP A 52 10.49 -19.98 -29.15
CA ASP A 52 9.24 -20.44 -29.76
C ASP A 52 8.15 -20.71 -28.71
N ALA A 53 8.51 -21.23 -27.54
CA ALA A 53 7.59 -21.39 -26.42
C ALA A 53 7.12 -20.03 -25.89
N GLN A 54 8.02 -19.04 -25.80
CA GLN A 54 7.69 -17.69 -25.37
C GLN A 54 6.75 -16.97 -26.36
N SER A 55 6.96 -17.12 -27.67
CA SER A 55 6.05 -16.53 -28.66
C SER A 55 4.65 -17.16 -28.61
N LYS A 56 4.57 -18.49 -28.47
CA LYS A 56 3.28 -19.20 -28.33
C LYS A 56 2.50 -18.78 -27.09
N LEU A 57 3.18 -18.56 -25.96
CA LEU A 57 2.53 -18.07 -24.73
C LEU A 57 2.00 -16.64 -24.90
N GLN A 58 2.70 -15.77 -25.61
CA GLN A 58 2.20 -14.42 -25.91
C GLN A 58 0.97 -14.46 -26.81
N ASP A 59 0.97 -15.33 -27.83
CA ASP A 59 -0.19 -15.49 -28.72
C ASP A 59 -1.42 -16.04 -27.97
N GLU A 60 -1.22 -16.99 -27.04
CA GLU A 60 -2.32 -17.50 -26.20
C GLU A 60 -2.84 -16.47 -25.19
N GLU A 61 -1.99 -15.64 -24.59
CA GLU A 61 -2.44 -14.56 -23.69
C GLU A 61 -3.32 -13.55 -24.44
N VAL A 62 -2.97 -13.23 -25.69
CA VAL A 62 -3.78 -12.33 -26.54
C VAL A 62 -5.12 -12.98 -26.92
N ALA A 63 -5.13 -14.28 -27.24
CA ALA A 63 -6.36 -15.01 -27.55
C ALA A 63 -7.31 -15.13 -26.34
N ARG A 64 -6.78 -15.36 -25.13
CA ARG A 64 -7.57 -15.41 -23.88
C ARG A 64 -8.14 -14.05 -23.48
N GLN A 65 -7.48 -12.95 -23.86
CA GLN A 65 -8.03 -11.61 -23.66
C GLN A 65 -9.17 -11.28 -24.62
N SER A 66 -9.18 -11.83 -25.84
CA SER A 66 -10.29 -11.62 -26.80
C SER A 66 -11.54 -12.45 -26.52
N ASP A 67 -11.43 -13.58 -25.81
CA ASP A 67 -12.54 -14.51 -25.55
C ASP A 67 -13.29 -14.22 -24.22
N SER A 68 -12.86 -13.21 -23.46
CA SER A 68 -13.49 -12.80 -22.19
C SER A 68 -14.47 -11.61 -22.33
N GLU A 69 -14.68 -11.08 -23.54
CA GLU A 69 -15.54 -9.91 -23.80
C GLU A 69 -16.77 -10.23 -24.68
N SER A 70 -17.09 -11.51 -24.89
CA SER A 70 -18.25 -11.92 -25.67
C SER A 70 -18.96 -13.09 -24.99
N GLU A 71 -19.85 -12.79 -24.03
CA GLU A 71 -21.08 -13.57 -23.74
C GLU A 71 -21.90 -12.87 -22.62
N GLY A 72 -23.05 -12.28 -23.03
CA GLY A 72 -24.32 -12.26 -22.30
C GLY A 72 -24.54 -11.38 -21.05
N PHE A 73 -25.22 -10.23 -21.20
CA PHE A 73 -26.49 -9.96 -20.47
C PHE A 73 -27.27 -8.80 -21.12
N PHE A 74 -28.39 -9.12 -21.77
CA PHE A 74 -29.38 -8.18 -22.29
C PHE A 74 -30.28 -7.77 -21.13
N GLU A 75 -30.15 -6.54 -20.63
CA GLU A 75 -31.10 -5.92 -19.71
C GLU A 75 -31.67 -4.67 -20.38
N GLU A 76 -32.94 -4.76 -20.74
CA GLU A 76 -33.78 -3.70 -21.27
C GLU A 76 -33.98 -2.66 -20.15
N SER A 77 -33.36 -1.49 -20.31
CA SER A 77 -33.58 -0.34 -19.43
C SER A 77 -33.66 0.92 -20.27
N ASP A 78 -34.90 1.34 -20.53
CA ASP A 78 -35.22 2.69 -20.99
C ASP A 78 -34.74 3.70 -19.94
N SER A 79 -33.65 4.38 -20.25
CA SER A 79 -33.23 5.57 -19.51
C SER A 79 -32.75 6.64 -20.49
N ASP A 80 -33.63 7.61 -20.67
CA ASP A 80 -33.42 8.89 -21.33
C ASP A 80 -32.21 9.62 -20.70
N SER A 81 -31.05 9.51 -21.34
CA SER A 81 -29.84 10.23 -21.00
C SER A 81 -29.34 10.98 -22.23
N GLY A 82 -29.15 12.29 -22.08
CA GLY A 82 -28.81 13.24 -23.14
C GLY A 82 -27.52 12.92 -23.90
N PRO A 83 -27.21 13.68 -24.97
CA PRO A 83 -26.19 13.30 -25.93
C PRO A 83 -24.79 13.31 -25.29
N GLU A 84 -24.27 12.12 -24.98
CA GLU A 84 -22.85 11.94 -24.76
C GLU A 84 -22.11 12.07 -26.08
N GLU A 85 -21.22 13.06 -26.14
CA GLU A 85 -20.16 13.19 -27.13
C GLU A 85 -19.43 11.86 -27.27
N THR A 86 -19.61 11.23 -28.43
CA THR A 86 -19.02 9.96 -28.81
C THR A 86 -17.53 9.92 -28.44
N SER A 87 -17.18 9.06 -27.48
CA SER A 87 -15.82 8.55 -27.33
C SER A 87 -15.53 7.71 -28.57
N SER A 88 -15.02 8.38 -29.61
CA SER A 88 -14.63 7.73 -30.86
C SER A 88 -13.61 6.63 -30.56
N ASN A 89 -14.09 5.39 -30.62
CA ASN A 89 -13.27 4.21 -30.79
C ASN A 89 -12.33 4.48 -31.96
N ASN A 90 -11.05 4.67 -31.63
CA ASN A 90 -10.00 5.10 -32.54
C ASN A 90 -9.62 3.93 -33.46
N THR A 91 -10.54 3.56 -34.34
CA THR A 91 -10.25 2.76 -35.52
C THR A 91 -9.42 3.66 -36.43
N HIS A 92 -8.10 3.60 -36.29
CA HIS A 92 -7.18 4.30 -37.17
C HIS A 92 -7.35 3.77 -38.60
N LYS A 93 -8.30 4.33 -39.34
CA LYS A 93 -8.40 4.19 -40.80
C LYS A 93 -7.03 4.56 -41.34
N LYS A 94 -6.37 3.62 -42.04
CA LYS A 94 -5.03 3.81 -42.60
C LYS A 94 -5.09 4.96 -43.60
N ARG A 95 -4.65 6.14 -43.16
CA ARG A 95 -4.42 7.30 -44.02
C ARG A 95 -3.40 6.91 -45.11
N SER A 96 -3.59 7.42 -46.32
CA SER A 96 -2.75 7.07 -47.48
C SER A 96 -1.26 7.31 -47.20
N LYS A 97 -0.37 6.59 -47.90
CA LYS A 97 1.09 6.65 -47.68
C LYS A 97 1.69 8.07 -47.83
N HIS A 98 0.99 8.96 -48.52
CA HIS A 98 1.42 10.34 -48.78
C HIS A 98 0.68 11.39 -47.92
N ALA A 99 -0.19 10.96 -47.00
CA ALA A 99 -0.89 11.89 -46.12
C ALA A 99 0.03 12.36 -44.97
N PRO A 100 0.04 13.66 -44.63
CA PRO A 100 0.82 14.16 -43.49
C PRO A 100 0.34 13.57 -42.16
N ALA A 101 1.26 13.46 -41.21
CA ALA A 101 0.96 13.07 -39.84
C ALA A 101 0.20 14.20 -39.12
N VAL A 102 -0.89 13.87 -38.43
CA VAL A 102 -1.68 14.83 -37.63
C VAL A 102 -1.46 14.49 -36.16
N ALA A 103 -0.97 15.46 -35.39
CA ALA A 103 -0.83 15.37 -33.94
C ALA A 103 -1.87 16.26 -33.25
N SER A 104 -2.37 15.84 -32.08
CA SER A 104 -3.34 16.63 -31.31
C SER A 104 -2.67 17.83 -30.65
N SER A 105 -3.25 19.03 -30.81
CA SER A 105 -2.81 20.25 -30.14
C SER A 105 -3.03 20.23 -28.63
N LYS A 106 -3.89 19.34 -28.12
CA LYS A 106 -4.20 19.22 -26.69
C LYS A 106 -3.03 18.68 -25.87
N ARG A 107 -2.03 18.05 -26.51
CA ARG A 107 -0.87 17.47 -25.84
C ARG A 107 0.38 18.23 -26.26
N PRO A 108 1.15 18.82 -25.33
CA PRO A 108 2.39 19.51 -25.68
C PRO A 108 3.42 18.51 -26.23
N VAL A 109 4.19 18.97 -27.22
CA VAL A 109 5.28 18.16 -27.81
C VAL A 109 6.39 17.93 -26.77
N SER A 110 6.98 16.73 -26.74
CA SER A 110 8.09 16.44 -25.84
C SER A 110 9.33 17.24 -26.24
N ARG A 111 10.01 17.83 -25.24
CA ARG A 111 11.26 18.60 -25.46
C ARG A 111 12.46 17.69 -25.73
N ILE A 112 12.41 16.46 -25.23
CA ILE A 112 13.46 15.45 -25.39
C ILE A 112 12.92 14.40 -26.36
N ARG A 113 13.75 14.04 -27.35
CA ARG A 113 13.45 13.00 -28.34
C ARG A 113 13.69 11.62 -27.71
N ASP A 114 12.72 10.72 -27.84
CA ASP A 114 12.92 9.32 -27.47
C ASP A 114 13.86 8.67 -28.49
N ILE A 115 14.97 8.10 -28.01
CA ILE A 115 15.97 7.41 -28.84
C ILE A 115 15.59 5.93 -28.91
N PRO A 116 15.39 5.33 -30.10
CA PRO A 116 15.08 3.91 -30.22
C PRO A 116 16.23 3.07 -29.64
N GLY A 117 15.91 2.13 -28.75
CA GLY A 117 16.88 1.25 -28.07
C GLY A 117 17.27 1.69 -26.67
N LEU A 118 16.97 2.92 -26.24
CA LEU A 118 17.12 3.34 -24.84
C LEU A 118 15.77 3.28 -24.11
N PRO A 119 15.75 2.91 -22.82
CA PRO A 119 14.53 2.97 -22.02
C PRO A 119 14.04 4.42 -21.96
N SER A 120 12.84 4.68 -22.48
CA SER A 120 12.23 6.01 -22.40
C SER A 120 12.10 6.42 -20.94
N ARG A 121 12.18 7.72 -20.65
CA ARG A 121 12.00 8.27 -19.30
C ARG A 121 10.67 7.86 -18.64
N LYS A 122 9.66 7.49 -19.44
CA LYS A 122 8.38 6.97 -18.95
C LYS A 122 8.47 5.52 -18.43
N SER A 123 9.43 4.76 -18.93
CA SER A 123 9.72 3.37 -18.51
C SER A 123 10.68 3.29 -17.33
N GLN A 124 11.47 4.35 -17.09
CA GLN A 124 12.29 4.47 -15.89
C GLN A 124 11.40 4.81 -14.69
N THR A 125 11.69 4.21 -13.54
CA THR A 125 11.02 4.56 -12.29
C THR A 125 11.12 6.07 -12.07
N LEU A 126 9.99 6.70 -11.71
CA LEU A 126 9.93 8.15 -11.46
C LEU A 126 10.96 8.61 -10.42
N HIS A 127 11.46 7.69 -9.61
CA HIS A 127 12.45 7.90 -8.59
C HIS A 127 13.82 7.40 -9.08
N THR A 128 14.75 8.33 -9.25
CA THR A 128 16.18 8.08 -9.47
C THR A 128 16.93 7.88 -8.15
N ASP A 129 16.26 8.07 -7.01
CA ASP A 129 16.80 7.83 -5.68
C ASP A 129 16.65 6.35 -5.34
N ILE A 130 17.79 5.72 -5.04
CA ILE A 130 17.93 4.31 -4.67
C ILE A 130 16.97 3.88 -3.55
N ARG A 131 16.57 4.78 -2.65
CA ARG A 131 15.64 4.46 -1.56
C ARG A 131 14.24 4.13 -2.06
N PHE A 132 13.89 4.62 -3.24
CA PHE A 132 12.60 4.42 -3.87
C PHE A 132 12.72 3.60 -5.15
N ASP A 133 13.89 3.02 -5.42
CA ASP A 133 14.07 2.09 -6.52
C ASP A 133 13.29 0.81 -6.23
N ALA A 134 12.43 0.44 -7.18
CA ALA A 134 11.58 -0.73 -7.10
C ALA A 134 12.38 -2.04 -6.98
N ALA A 135 13.66 -2.03 -7.41
CA ALA A 135 14.56 -3.18 -7.29
C ALA A 135 14.76 -3.65 -5.83
N TYR A 136 14.71 -2.75 -4.85
CA TYR A 136 14.87 -3.09 -3.43
C TYR A 136 13.58 -3.63 -2.78
N GLY A 137 12.46 -3.61 -3.49
CA GLY A 137 11.18 -4.14 -3.00
C GLY A 137 10.52 -3.30 -1.90
N LYS A 138 9.49 -3.86 -1.25
CA LYS A 138 8.74 -3.19 -0.17
C LYS A 138 9.39 -3.49 1.18
N ALA A 139 9.54 -2.46 2.01
CA ALA A 139 10.08 -2.62 3.36
C ALA A 139 9.20 -3.54 4.23
N ASP A 140 9.82 -4.45 4.99
CA ASP A 140 9.13 -5.25 6.00
C ASP A 140 8.78 -4.36 7.21
N LEU A 141 7.50 -3.96 7.27
CA LEU A 141 6.95 -3.14 8.34
C LEU A 141 7.06 -3.82 9.71
N THR A 142 7.06 -5.16 9.77
CA THR A 142 7.13 -5.91 11.02
C THR A 142 8.55 -5.90 11.59
N GLN A 143 9.56 -6.08 10.74
CA GLN A 143 10.97 -5.95 11.14
C GLN A 143 11.29 -4.51 11.52
N THR A 144 10.87 -3.54 10.70
CA THR A 144 11.00 -2.11 11.00
C THR A 144 10.40 -1.78 12.36
N ARG A 145 9.19 -2.30 12.66
CA ARG A 145 8.54 -2.07 13.95
C ARG A 145 9.35 -2.60 15.14
N LYS A 146 10.02 -3.75 14.99
CA LYS A 146 10.89 -4.32 16.03
C LYS A 146 12.18 -3.52 16.19
N ASN A 147 12.85 -3.19 15.09
CA ASN A 147 14.12 -2.45 15.10
C ASN A 147 13.95 -1.07 15.76
N TYR A 148 12.81 -0.41 15.54
CA TYR A 148 12.50 0.90 16.11
C TYR A 148 11.52 0.85 17.29
N ALA A 149 11.45 -0.27 18.01
CA ALA A 149 10.58 -0.40 19.18
C ALA A 149 10.97 0.58 20.31
N PHE A 150 12.26 0.89 20.44
CA PHE A 150 12.78 1.83 21.43
C PHE A 150 12.15 3.23 21.34
N LEU A 151 11.77 3.68 20.14
CA LEU A 151 11.13 4.99 19.95
C LEU A 151 9.82 5.14 20.73
N ASP A 152 9.17 4.06 21.12
CA ASP A 152 7.97 4.15 21.96
C ASP A 152 8.28 4.60 23.38
N GLU A 153 9.45 4.25 23.90
CA GLU A 153 9.90 4.71 25.22
C GLU A 153 10.16 6.20 25.19
N TYR A 154 10.89 6.68 24.18
CA TYR A 154 11.11 8.12 23.95
C TYR A 154 9.79 8.88 23.80
N ARG A 155 8.84 8.38 23.00
CA ARG A 155 7.53 9.03 22.85
C ARG A 155 6.73 9.06 24.14
N LYS A 156 6.82 8.02 24.99
CA LYS A 156 6.15 8.02 26.30
C LYS A 156 6.76 9.06 27.23
N GLN A 157 8.09 9.14 27.29
CA GLN A 157 8.80 10.16 28.06
C GLN A 157 8.46 11.56 27.56
N GLU A 158 8.43 11.77 26.25
CA GLU A 158 8.03 13.05 25.65
C GLU A 158 6.61 13.46 26.06
N ILE A 159 5.64 12.53 26.01
CA ILE A 159 4.28 12.80 26.47
C ILE A 159 4.26 13.16 27.96
N GLN A 160 5.07 12.48 28.79
CA GLN A 160 5.15 12.79 30.22
C GLN A 160 5.74 14.17 30.47
N ASN A 161 6.82 14.53 29.77
CA ASN A 161 7.46 15.84 29.87
C ASN A 161 6.49 16.96 29.45
N MET A 162 5.81 16.80 28.31
CA MET A 162 4.80 17.76 27.84
C MET A 162 3.62 17.89 28.80
N GLU A 163 3.19 16.78 29.43
CA GLU A 163 2.16 16.82 30.47
C GLU A 163 2.64 17.53 31.75
N GLN A 164 3.90 17.36 32.13
CA GLN A 164 4.49 18.05 33.29
C GLN A 164 4.57 19.55 33.02
N ILE A 165 5.10 19.96 31.87
CA ILE A 165 5.17 21.37 31.46
C ILE A 165 3.79 22.03 31.51
N LEU A 166 2.74 21.36 31.03
CA LEU A 166 1.37 21.89 31.09
C LEU A 166 0.78 21.94 32.50
N LYS A 167 1.21 21.06 33.42
CA LYS A 167 0.75 21.04 34.81
C LYS A 167 1.50 22.05 35.68
N ASP A 168 2.72 22.41 35.29
CA ASP A 168 3.59 23.31 36.04
C ASP A 168 3.06 24.74 36.01
N LYS A 169 2.29 25.10 37.04
CA LYS A 169 1.72 26.45 37.20
C LYS A 169 2.77 27.56 37.30
N LYS A 170 4.03 27.21 37.56
CA LYS A 170 5.17 28.13 37.67
C LYS A 170 5.83 28.42 36.31
N SER A 171 5.47 27.69 35.25
CA SER A 171 6.01 27.92 33.92
C SER A 171 5.56 29.30 33.42
N LYS A 172 6.51 30.15 33.03
CA LYS A 172 6.25 31.46 32.43
C LYS A 172 5.96 31.34 30.93
N LEU A 173 5.13 30.36 30.56
CA LEU A 173 4.74 30.13 29.17
C LEU A 173 3.52 30.97 28.84
N ASP A 174 3.53 31.57 27.65
CA ASP A 174 2.39 32.29 27.11
C ASP A 174 1.21 31.33 26.83
N GLU A 175 -0.01 31.85 26.73
CA GLU A 175 -1.17 30.99 26.43
C GLU A 175 -1.04 30.37 25.04
N SER A 176 -0.48 31.11 24.07
CA SER A 176 -0.19 30.58 22.72
C SER A 176 0.73 29.37 22.76
N GLU A 177 1.84 29.45 23.51
CA GLU A 177 2.80 28.35 23.68
C GLU A 177 2.16 27.14 24.37
N LYS A 178 1.30 27.37 25.38
CA LYS A 178 0.56 26.28 26.04
C LYS A 178 -0.40 25.58 25.09
N GLU A 179 -1.06 26.32 24.20
CA GLU A 179 -1.94 25.75 23.18
C GLU A 179 -1.15 24.90 22.17
N GLU A 180 0.02 25.37 21.74
CA GLU A 180 0.91 24.60 20.86
C GLU A 180 1.35 23.29 21.51
N ILE A 181 1.77 23.34 22.78
CA ILE A 181 2.15 22.16 23.56
C ILE A 181 0.97 21.18 23.69
N ARG A 182 -0.24 21.67 23.96
CA ARG A 182 -1.47 20.83 24.02
C ARG A 182 -1.73 20.15 22.68
N LEU A 183 -1.60 20.87 21.56
CA LEU A 183 -1.81 20.34 20.22
C LEU A 183 -0.78 19.26 19.88
N GLN A 184 0.50 19.53 20.15
CA GLN A 184 1.58 18.57 19.95
C GLN A 184 1.36 17.30 20.79
N LEU A 185 1.01 17.45 22.06
CA LEU A 185 0.69 16.35 22.96
C LEU A 185 -0.49 15.53 22.42
N GLN A 186 -1.57 16.16 21.96
CA GLN A 186 -2.71 15.46 21.35
C GLN A 186 -2.29 14.67 20.11
N SER A 187 -1.45 15.27 19.25
CA SER A 187 -0.95 14.62 18.04
C SER A 187 -0.09 13.38 18.37
N LEU A 188 0.78 13.49 19.37
CA LEU A 188 1.65 12.41 19.83
C LEU A 188 0.84 11.27 20.47
N LYS A 189 -0.14 11.59 21.32
CA LYS A 189 -1.06 10.60 21.89
C LYS A 189 -1.83 9.85 20.80
N SER A 190 -2.38 10.58 19.83
CA SER A 190 -3.09 9.99 18.68
C SER A 190 -2.18 9.05 17.88
N ARG A 191 -0.95 9.48 17.57
CA ARG A 191 0.04 8.64 16.86
C ARG A 191 0.38 7.39 17.69
N MET A 192 0.59 7.52 19.00
CA MET A 192 0.85 6.37 19.87
C MET A 192 -0.32 5.39 19.92
N ASP A 193 -1.55 5.88 19.99
CA ASP A 193 -2.74 5.02 20.03
C ASP A 193 -2.98 4.31 18.69
N THR A 194 -2.72 4.96 17.55
CA THR A 194 -2.77 4.28 16.25
C THR A 194 -1.75 3.16 16.13
N LEU A 195 -0.52 3.36 16.64
CA LEU A 195 0.51 2.32 16.68
C LEU A 195 0.09 1.14 17.57
N LYS A 196 -0.38 1.41 18.79
CA LYS A 196 -0.89 0.36 19.70
C LYS A 196 -2.03 -0.43 19.07
N ASN A 197 -2.96 0.25 18.40
CA ASN A 197 -4.07 -0.41 17.73
C ASN A 197 -3.59 -1.34 16.61
N ARG A 198 -2.61 -0.91 15.81
CA ARG A 198 -2.00 -1.74 14.78
C ARG A 198 -1.29 -2.96 15.38
N ASP A 199 -0.50 -2.75 16.44
CA ASP A 199 0.22 -3.84 17.10
C ASP A 199 -0.74 -4.87 17.72
N LEU A 200 -1.85 -4.41 18.32
CA LEU A 200 -2.92 -5.29 18.80
C LEU A 200 -3.55 -6.10 17.66
N GLU A 201 -3.80 -5.49 16.50
CA GLU A 201 -4.34 -6.20 15.34
C GLU A 201 -3.39 -7.32 14.87
N ASP A 202 -2.11 -7.00 14.75
CA ASP A 202 -1.08 -7.96 14.34
C ASP A 202 -0.93 -9.10 15.36
N GLN A 203 -0.96 -8.79 16.66
CA GLN A 203 -0.91 -9.79 17.74
C GLN A 203 -2.10 -10.73 17.69
N VAL A 204 -3.32 -10.22 17.59
CA VAL A 204 -4.54 -11.02 17.54
C VAL A 204 -4.55 -11.95 16.32
N LEU A 205 -4.14 -11.46 15.15
CA LEU A 205 -4.03 -12.29 13.95
C LEU A 205 -2.93 -13.35 14.08
N LYS A 206 -1.81 -13.00 14.72
CA LYS A 206 -0.70 -13.94 14.97
C LYS A 206 -1.11 -15.04 15.94
N GLU A 207 -1.79 -14.70 17.03
CA GLU A 207 -2.34 -15.66 17.99
C GLU A 207 -3.36 -16.59 17.35
N TYR A 208 -4.25 -16.05 16.51
CA TYR A 208 -5.20 -16.86 15.77
C TYR A 208 -4.49 -17.89 14.89
N LYS A 209 -3.50 -17.45 14.09
CA LYS A 209 -2.71 -18.35 13.25
C LYS A 209 -2.02 -19.42 14.09
N LYS A 210 -1.40 -19.05 15.21
CA LYS A 210 -0.76 -20.01 16.13
C LYS A 210 -1.73 -21.07 16.63
N LYS A 211 -2.94 -20.68 17.07
CA LYS A 211 -3.98 -21.61 17.53
C LYS A 211 -4.41 -22.58 16.43
N GLN A 212 -4.54 -22.11 15.19
CA GLN A 212 -4.88 -22.98 14.05
C GLN A 212 -3.78 -24.01 13.79
N TYR A 213 -2.51 -23.60 13.78
CA TYR A 213 -1.40 -24.54 13.63
C TYR A 213 -1.30 -25.54 14.80
N GLN A 214 -1.61 -25.11 16.03
CA GLN A 214 -1.67 -26.00 17.19
C GLN A 214 -2.79 -27.05 17.03
N ASN A 215 -3.99 -26.66 16.62
CA ASN A 215 -5.09 -27.60 16.36
C ASN A 215 -4.74 -28.63 15.29
N VAL A 216 -3.99 -28.24 14.26
CA VAL A 216 -3.48 -29.17 13.24
C VAL A 216 -2.46 -30.12 13.82
N LYS A 217 -1.51 -29.61 14.60
CA LYS A 217 -0.49 -30.43 15.28
C LYS A 217 -1.10 -31.44 16.25
N GLU A 218 -2.18 -31.06 16.93
CA GLU A 218 -2.96 -31.91 17.83
C GLU A 218 -3.90 -32.88 17.09
N GLY A 219 -4.02 -32.79 15.77
CA GLY A 219 -4.89 -33.64 14.96
C GLY A 219 -6.39 -33.28 15.04
N LYS A 220 -6.77 -32.21 15.74
CA LYS A 220 -8.17 -31.71 15.81
C LYS A 220 -8.69 -31.23 14.46
N SER A 221 -7.80 -30.82 13.57
CA SER A 221 -8.10 -30.34 12.23
C SER A 221 -7.03 -30.83 11.25
N SER A 222 -7.43 -31.31 10.07
CA SER A 222 -6.46 -31.76 9.06
C SER A 222 -5.62 -30.62 8.46
N GLN A 223 -6.20 -29.43 8.30
CA GLN A 223 -5.55 -28.27 7.68
C GLN A 223 -5.81 -26.98 8.48
N PRO A 224 -4.88 -26.00 8.48
CA PRO A 224 -5.05 -24.76 9.22
C PRO A 224 -6.14 -23.89 8.56
N TYR A 225 -7.13 -23.45 9.34
CA TYR A 225 -8.21 -22.63 8.79
C TYR A 225 -7.79 -21.16 8.66
N PHE A 226 -7.84 -20.62 7.44
CA PHE A 226 -7.52 -19.23 7.15
C PHE A 226 -8.77 -18.36 7.08
N LEU A 227 -8.83 -17.32 7.93
CA LEU A 227 -9.98 -16.42 8.01
C LEU A 227 -10.21 -15.62 6.72
N LYS A 228 -11.48 -15.52 6.32
CA LYS A 228 -11.94 -14.52 5.34
C LYS A 228 -11.78 -13.10 5.91
N ARG A 229 -11.74 -12.09 5.03
CA ARG A 229 -11.61 -10.66 5.43
C ARG A 229 -12.69 -10.23 6.43
N GLY A 230 -13.93 -10.69 6.24
CA GLY A 230 -15.05 -10.42 7.14
C GLY A 230 -14.82 -10.97 8.55
N ASP A 231 -14.31 -12.19 8.66
CA ASP A 231 -14.10 -12.85 9.95
C ASP A 231 -12.86 -12.31 10.67
N LYS A 232 -11.80 -11.96 9.93
CA LYS A 232 -10.68 -11.17 10.48
C LYS A 232 -11.19 -9.90 11.15
N ARG A 233 -12.06 -9.14 10.47
CA ARG A 233 -12.64 -7.91 11.02
C ARG A 233 -13.46 -8.16 12.28
N LYS A 234 -14.24 -9.26 12.35
CA LYS A 234 -15.02 -9.63 13.55
C LYS A 234 -14.10 -9.92 14.74
N ILE A 235 -13.06 -10.71 14.53
CA ILE A 235 -12.08 -11.06 15.57
C ILE A 235 -11.35 -9.82 16.07
N LEU A 236 -10.87 -8.97 15.15
CA LEU A 236 -10.23 -7.70 15.51
C LEU A 236 -11.19 -6.77 16.26
N GLN A 237 -12.46 -6.68 15.84
CA GLN A 237 -13.45 -5.84 16.51
C GLN A 237 -13.77 -6.36 17.92
N LYS A 238 -13.85 -7.68 18.10
CA LYS A 238 -14.01 -8.30 19.43
C LYS A 238 -12.84 -7.91 20.33
N ALA A 239 -11.60 -8.15 19.89
CA ALA A 239 -10.41 -7.79 20.67
C ALA A 239 -10.35 -6.28 21.00
N LYS A 240 -10.67 -5.41 20.03
CA LYS A 240 -10.74 -3.95 20.28
C LYS A 240 -11.74 -3.62 21.37
N TYR A 241 -12.96 -4.16 21.33
CA TYR A 241 -13.95 -3.89 22.38
C TYR A 241 -13.52 -4.47 23.73
N ASP A 242 -12.92 -5.66 23.75
CA ASP A 242 -12.43 -6.31 24.96
C ASP A 242 -11.38 -5.45 25.68
N THR A 243 -10.48 -4.81 24.93
CA THR A 243 -9.46 -3.89 25.49
C THR A 243 -10.01 -2.52 25.93
N MET A 244 -11.17 -2.10 25.43
CA MET A 244 -11.78 -0.82 25.80
C MET A 244 -12.44 -0.86 27.18
N LYS A 245 -12.43 0.30 27.87
CA LYS A 245 -13.18 0.49 29.12
C LYS A 245 -14.69 0.32 28.91
N PRO A 246 -15.47 -0.17 29.90
CA PRO A 246 -16.91 -0.45 29.73
C PRO A 246 -17.71 0.77 29.28
N LYS A 247 -17.52 1.93 29.93
CA LYS A 247 -18.16 3.20 29.54
C LYS A 247 -17.83 3.64 28.11
N GLN A 248 -16.60 3.40 27.65
CA GLN A 248 -16.18 3.72 26.28
C GLN A 248 -16.80 2.76 25.28
N ARG A 249 -16.85 1.46 25.61
CA ARG A 249 -17.48 0.41 24.82
C ARG A 249 -18.98 0.69 24.62
N GLU A 250 -19.70 1.00 25.68
CA GLU A 250 -21.12 1.38 25.63
C GLU A 250 -21.36 2.59 24.75
N LYS A 251 -20.60 3.68 24.96
CA LYS A 251 -20.69 4.89 24.12
C LYS A 251 -20.40 4.62 22.65
N ALA A 252 -19.42 3.76 22.35
CA ALA A 252 -19.11 3.36 20.99
C ALA A 252 -20.25 2.53 20.36
N MET A 253 -20.86 1.63 21.13
CA MET A 253 -22.00 0.82 20.70
C MET A 253 -23.26 1.66 20.51
N GLU A 254 -23.53 2.62 21.39
CA GLU A 254 -24.64 3.56 21.27
C GLU A 254 -24.51 4.42 20.01
N ARG A 255 -23.32 4.97 19.73
CA ARG A 255 -23.03 5.70 18.48
C ARG A 255 -23.24 4.80 17.26
N LYS A 256 -22.85 3.53 17.33
CA LYS A 256 -23.07 2.56 16.25
C LYS A 256 -24.55 2.26 16.05
N ARG A 257 -25.33 2.11 17.13
CA ARG A 257 -26.79 1.94 17.11
C ARG A 257 -27.47 3.16 16.47
N LYS A 258 -27.16 4.37 16.93
CA LYS A 258 -27.69 5.63 16.36
C LYS A 258 -27.38 5.79 14.87
N ARG A 259 -26.14 5.49 14.44
CA ARG A 259 -25.75 5.51 13.02
C ARG A 259 -26.49 4.46 12.20
N ARG A 260 -26.77 3.29 12.77
CA ARG A 260 -27.54 2.24 12.09
C ARG A 260 -29.00 2.65 11.95
N LEU A 261 -29.63 3.12 13.03
CA LEU A 261 -31.00 3.64 13.02
C LEU A 261 -31.15 4.77 11.99
N GLY A 262 -30.23 5.75 11.96
CA GLY A 262 -30.27 6.81 10.95
C GLY A 262 -30.15 6.33 9.50
N LYS A 263 -29.44 5.21 9.25
CA LYS A 263 -29.40 4.58 7.92
C LYS A 263 -30.69 3.85 7.60
N GLU A 264 -31.27 3.16 8.58
CA GLU A 264 -32.56 2.46 8.43
C GLU A 264 -33.68 3.48 8.15
N PHE A 265 -33.74 4.58 8.89
CA PHE A 265 -34.69 5.67 8.62
C PHE A 265 -34.51 6.26 7.21
N ARG A 266 -33.27 6.60 6.83
CA ARG A 266 -32.98 7.08 5.47
C ARG A 266 -33.39 6.07 4.39
N GLN A 267 -33.18 4.77 4.63
CA GLN A 267 -33.59 3.74 3.68
C GLN A 267 -35.11 3.57 3.60
N LEU A 268 -35.83 3.83 4.70
CA LEU A 268 -37.30 3.80 4.71
C LEU A 268 -37.90 5.05 4.02
N GLU A 269 -37.27 6.22 4.17
CA GLU A 269 -37.71 7.48 3.53
C GLU A 269 -37.71 7.40 2.00
N PHE A 270 -36.76 6.67 1.40
CA PHE A 270 -36.60 6.56 -0.06
C PHE A 270 -37.21 5.28 -0.65
N ARG A 271 -37.98 4.49 0.11
CA ARG A 271 -38.77 3.40 -0.47
C ARG A 271 -40.08 3.98 -1.01
N PRO A 272 -40.41 3.81 -2.31
CA PRO A 272 -41.73 4.18 -2.78
C PRO A 272 -42.77 3.42 -1.94
N ARG A 273 -43.79 4.13 -1.46
CA ARG A 273 -44.97 3.46 -0.93
C ARG A 273 -45.59 2.76 -2.13
N ASN A 274 -45.47 1.44 -2.18
CA ASN A 274 -46.23 0.65 -3.14
C ASN A 274 -47.70 0.78 -2.72
N GLU A 275 -48.44 1.63 -3.42
CA GLU A 275 -49.90 1.61 -3.46
C GLU A 275 -50.36 0.59 -4.51
#